data_AF-A0A3D1TUA2-F1
#
_entry.id   AF-A0A3D1TUA2-F1
#
_cell.length_a   1.000
_cell.length_b   1.000
_cell.length_c   1.000
_cell.angle_alpha   90.00
_cell.angle_beta   90.00
_cell.angle_gamma   90.00
#
_symmetry.space_group_name_H-M   'P 1'
#
loop_
_entity.id
_entity.type
_entity.pdbx_description
1 polymer ?
#
loop_
_entity_poly.entity_id
_entity_poly.type
_entity_poly.pdbx_seq_one_letter_code
_entity_poly.pdbx_strand_id
1 'polypeptide(L)' 'ALTDPEAELSWVIGAGGAISKRRGVEPKPDVTIRAESGTFVLVLAGRIPVDDALRITSLRMEGDEYLGKRFLSSWSFV' A
#
# COMPACT_ATOMS: atom_id res chain seq x y z
N ALA A 1 -12.75 -13.44 3.04
CA ALA A 1 -13.46 -12.14 3.07
C ALA A 1 -12.47 -11.07 3.49
N LEU A 2 -12.66 -9.79 3.13
CA LEU A 2 -11.79 -8.63 3.47
C LEU A 2 -11.62 -8.37 5.00
N THR A 3 -11.99 -9.32 5.84
CA THR A 3 -11.94 -9.31 7.30
C THR A 3 -11.04 -10.41 7.87
N ASP A 4 -10.31 -11.15 7.02
CA ASP A 4 -9.32 -12.13 7.46
C ASP A 4 -7.99 -11.40 7.69
N PRO A 5 -7.55 -11.20 8.95
CA PRO A 5 -6.31 -10.49 9.26
C PRO A 5 -5.08 -11.19 8.65
N GLU A 6 -5.15 -12.51 8.41
CA GLU A 6 -4.08 -13.29 7.77
C GLU A 6 -3.98 -13.04 6.25
N ALA A 7 -5.01 -12.44 5.66
CA ALA A 7 -5.00 -11.96 4.28
C ALA A 7 -4.42 -10.55 4.15
N GLU A 8 -4.24 -9.83 5.26
CA GLU A 8 -3.58 -8.53 5.29
C GLU A 8 -2.06 -8.67 5.18
N LEU A 9 -1.46 -7.74 4.46
CA LEU A 9 -0.02 -7.67 4.24
C LEU A 9 0.50 -6.39 4.87
N SER A 10 1.58 -6.51 5.63
CA SER A 10 2.30 -5.38 6.20
C SER A 10 3.71 -5.31 5.60
N TRP A 11 4.15 -4.08 5.33
CA TRP A 11 5.51 -3.79 4.87
C TRP A 11 6.16 -2.89 5.90
N VAL A 12 7.26 -3.36 6.49
CA VAL A 12 8.03 -2.61 7.48
C VAL A 12 9.37 -2.23 6.86
N ILE A 13 9.65 -0.93 6.81
CA ILE A 13 10.92 -0.39 6.33
C ILE A 13 11.86 -0.27 7.54
N GLY A 14 12.84 -1.17 7.61
CA GLY A 14 13.84 -1.20 8.67
C GLY A 14 14.92 -0.13 8.49
N ALA A 15 15.78 0.01 9.51
CA ALA A 15 16.95 0.87 9.45
C ALA A 15 17.83 0.51 8.23
N GLY A 16 18.21 1.51 7.43
CA GLY A 16 18.96 1.31 6.18
C GLY A 16 18.08 1.05 4.94
N GLY A 17 16.76 1.17 5.04
CA GLY A 17 15.85 1.12 3.88
C GLY A 17 15.46 -0.29 3.43
N ALA A 18 15.82 -1.33 4.19
CA ALA A 18 15.41 -2.70 3.92
C ALA A 18 13.89 -2.85 4.14
N ILE A 19 13.19 -3.38 3.13
CA ILE A 19 11.74 -3.62 3.21
C ILE A 19 11.52 -5.08 3.60
N SER A 20 10.85 -5.30 4.74
CA SER A 20 10.38 -6.63 5.13
C SER A 20 8.87 -6.74 4.92
N LYS A 21 8.44 -7.80 4.23
CA LYS A 21 7.03 -8.12 4.04
C LYS A 21 6.61 -9.15 5.09
N ARG A 22 5.48 -8.91 5.77
CA ARG A 22 4.89 -9.80 6.77
C ARG A 22 3.42 -10.06 6.43
N ARG A 23 2.89 -11.16 6.96
CA ARG A 23 1.44 -11.40 7.01
C ARG A 23 0.89 -10.86 8.32
N GLY A 24 -0.35 -10.41 8.29
CA GLY A 24 -1.02 -9.85 9.45
C GLY A 24 -0.99 -8.33 9.50
N VAL A 25 -1.80 -7.80 10.42
CA VAL A 25 -1.97 -6.38 10.71
C VAL A 25 -0.76 -5.87 11.49
N GLU A 26 -0.17 -4.75 11.05
CA GLU A 26 0.77 -3.99 11.88
C GLU A 26 -0.03 -3.19 12.92
N PRO A 27 0.19 -3.36 14.24
CA PRO A 27 -0.64 -2.69 15.26
C PRO A 27 -0.63 -1.16 15.22
N LYS A 28 0.46 -0.57 14.74
CA LYS A 28 0.62 0.90 14.62
C LYS A 28 1.28 1.23 13.28
N PRO A 29 0.55 1.11 12.16
CA PRO A 29 1.11 1.42 10.86
C PRO A 29 1.23 2.94 10.69
N ASP A 30 2.33 3.40 10.11
CA ASP A 30 2.48 4.82 9.73
C ASP A 30 1.45 5.22 8.67
N VAL A 31 1.10 4.27 7.79
CA VAL A 31 0.05 4.40 6.78
C VAL A 31 -0.66 3.07 6.56
N THR A 32 -1.98 3.11 6.44
CA THR A 32 -2.80 1.98 5.99
C THR A 32 -3.33 2.29 4.60
N ILE A 33 -3.09 1.39 3.65
CA ILE A 33 -3.56 1.51 2.26
C ILE A 33 -4.67 0.48 2.05
N ARG A 34 -5.87 0.95 1.69
CA ARG A 34 -6.99 0.07 1.31
C ARG A 34 -7.31 0.31 -0.15
N ALA A 35 -7.35 -0.75 -0.94
CA ALA A 35 -7.63 -0.65 -2.36
C ALA A 35 -8.43 -1.85 -2.83
N GLU A 36 -9.21 -1.66 -3.90
CA GLU A 36 -9.77 -2.79 -4.62
C GLU A 36 -8.64 -3.63 -5.20
N SER A 37 -8.78 -4.96 -5.15
CA SER A 37 -7.71 -5.91 -5.50
C SER A 37 -7.06 -5.63 -6.87
N GLY A 38 -7.89 -5.32 -7.88
CA GLY A 38 -7.40 -4.95 -9.22
C GLY A 38 -6.67 -3.61 -9.25
N THR A 39 -7.20 -2.59 -8.58
CA THR A 39 -6.61 -1.25 -8.50
C THR A 39 -5.24 -1.29 -7.85
N PHE A 40 -5.08 -2.03 -6.75
CA PHE A 40 -3.79 -2.14 -6.07
C PHE A 40 -2.70 -2.65 -7.00
N VAL A 41 -2.98 -3.72 -7.74
CA VAL A 41 -2.04 -4.32 -8.70
C VAL A 41 -1.73 -3.35 -9.84
N LEU A 42 -2.74 -2.66 -10.38
CA LEU A 42 -2.55 -1.70 -11.47
C LEU A 42 -1.72 -0.49 -11.05
N VAL A 43 -1.87 -0.03 -9.81
CA VAL A 43 -1.05 1.04 -9.23
C VAL A 43 0.40 0.57 -9.04
N LEU A 44 0.61 -0.61 -8.45
CA LEU A 44 1.96 -1.18 -8.29
C LEU A 44 2.67 -1.39 -9.63
N ALA A 45 1.93 -1.80 -10.66
CA ALA A 45 2.45 -1.98 -12.02
C ALA A 45 2.63 -0.67 -12.81
N GLY A 46 2.40 0.50 -12.18
CA GLY A 46 2.52 1.81 -12.83
C GLY A 46 1.50 2.08 -13.94
N ARG A 47 0.42 1.29 -14.03
CA ARG A 47 -0.62 1.42 -15.05
C ARG A 47 -1.66 2.48 -14.72
N ILE A 48 -1.84 2.76 -13.43
CA ILE A 48 -2.71 3.82 -12.92
C ILE A 48 -1.87 4.70 -11.98
N PRO A 49 -1.80 6.02 -12.20
CA PRO A 49 -1.18 6.94 -11.23
C PRO A 49 -1.89 6.86 -9.88
N VAL A 50 -1.13 6.91 -8.78
CA VAL A 50 -1.68 6.83 -7.41
C VAL A 50 -2.74 7.92 -7.17
N ASP A 51 -2.50 9.14 -7.64
CA ASP A 51 -3.43 10.26 -7.48
C ASP A 51 -4.76 10.04 -8.23
N ASP A 52 -4.72 9.37 -9.38
CA ASP A 52 -5.94 9.00 -10.11
C ASP A 52 -6.74 7.94 -9.36
N ALA A 53 -6.07 6.92 -8.81
CA ALA A 53 -6.70 5.87 -8.02
C ALA A 53 -7.36 6.41 -6.74
N LEU A 54 -6.73 7.39 -6.09
CA LEU A 54 -7.28 8.13 -4.93
C LEU A 54 -8.53 8.92 -5.32
N ARG A 55 -8.48 9.66 -6.44
CA ARG A 55 -9.58 10.50 -6.91
C ARG A 55 -10.86 9.72 -7.22
N ILE A 56 -10.74 8.53 -7.81
CA ILE A 56 -11.90 7.69 -8.14
C ILE A 56 -12.35 6.79 -6.98
N THR A 57 -11.81 6.99 -5.76
CA THR A 57 -12.15 6.28 -4.50
C THR A 57 -11.84 4.78 -4.48
N SER A 58 -11.21 4.24 -5.52
CA SER A 58 -10.78 2.85 -5.66
C SER A 58 -9.55 2.51 -4.80
N LEU A 59 -8.91 3.53 -4.23
CA LEU A 59 -7.82 3.47 -3.26
C LEU A 59 -8.08 4.52 -2.17
N ARG A 60 -7.79 4.16 -0.91
CA ARG A 60 -7.86 5.03 0.26
C ARG A 60 -6.61 4.86 1.11
N MET A 61 -6.19 5.95 1.75
CA MET A 61 -5.07 5.97 2.68
C MET A 61 -5.48 6.58 4.01
N GLU A 62 -5.00 6.01 5.10
CA GLU A 62 -5.16 6.53 6.47
C GLU A 62 -3.77 6.61 7.13
N GLY A 63 -3.44 7.73 7.75
CA GLY A 63 -2.09 7.99 8.30
C GLY A 63 -1.27 8.93 7.39
N ASP A 64 0.03 8.66 7.24
CA ASP A 64 0.94 9.45 6.43
C ASP A 64 0.75 9.17 4.92
N GLU A 65 -0.07 9.99 4.26
CA GLU A 65 -0.34 9.89 2.82
C GLU A 65 0.94 10.05 1.98
N TYR A 66 1.88 10.90 2.40
CA TYR A 66 3.12 11.10 1.66
C TYR A 66 3.96 9.82 1.66
N LEU A 67 4.08 9.16 2.82
CA LEU A 67 4.72 7.86 2.94
C LEU A 67 4.02 6.81 2.06
N GLY A 68 2.69 6.75 2.08
CA GLY A 68 1.90 5.82 1.25
C GLY A 68 2.12 6.01 -0.25
N LYS A 69 2.09 7.25 -0.74
CA LYS A 69 2.39 7.58 -2.14
C LYS A 69 3.81 7.22 -2.53
N ARG A 70 4.78 7.52 -1.67
CA ARG A 70 6.19 7.16 -1.87
C ARG A 70 6.39 5.65 -1.92
N PHE A 71 5.71 4.90 -1.05
CA PHE A 71 5.73 3.44 -1.06
C PHE A 71 5.21 2.91 -2.40
N LEU A 72 3.98 3.27 -2.81
CA LEU A 72 3.39 2.79 -4.06
C LEU A 72 4.22 3.17 -5.30
N SER A 73 4.80 4.36 -5.31
CA SER A 73 5.67 4.84 -6.41
C SER A 73 7.04 4.16 -6.47
N SER A 74 7.48 3.47 -5.40
CA SER A 74 8.75 2.74 -5.40
C SER A 74 8.70 1.39 -6.12
N TRP A 75 7.50 0.90 -6.44
CA TRP A 75 7.30 -0.38 -7.12
C TRP A 75 7.31 -0.29 -8.65
N SER A 76 7.17 0.91 -9.23
CA SER A 76 7.04 1.14 -10.67
C SER A 76 8.34 0.98 -11.48
N PHE A 77 9.34 0.29 -10.93
CA PHE A 77 10.67 0.08 -11.53
C PHE A 77 11.05 -1.40 -11.75
N VAL A 78 10.08 -2.31 -11.82
CA VAL A 78 10.31 -3.72 -12.21
C VAL A 78 9.63 -4.05 -13.52
#